data_AF-A0A453P1H4-F1
#
_entry.id   AF-A0A453P1H4-F1
#
_cell.length_a   1.000
_cell.length_b   1.000
_cell.length_c   1.000
_cell.angle_alpha   90.00
_cell.angle_beta   90.00
_cell.angle_gamma   90.00
#
_symmetry.space_group_name_H-M   'P 1'
#
loop_
_entity.id
_entity.type
_entity.pdbx_description
1 polymer ?
#
loop_
_entity_poly.entity_id
_entity_poly.type
_entity_poly.pdbx_seq_one_letter_code
_entity_poly.pdbx_strand_id
1 'polypeptide(L)'
;MATGSEAGKPAEVVLEWPKQDKKRMLHAVYRVGDLDRTIKCYTECFGMKLLRKRDVPEEKYTNAFLGFGPEDSNFALELTYNYGVDKYDIGAGFGHFAIAHEDVC
;
A
#
# COMPACT_ATOMS: atom_id res chain seq x y z
N MET A 1 29.27 20.68 -21.57
CA MET A 1 27.85 21.12 -21.50
C MET A 1 27.17 20.30 -20.42
N ALA A 2 26.65 20.98 -19.38
CA ALA A 2 25.98 20.48 -18.16
C ALA A 2 26.77 19.40 -17.38
N THR A 3 27.65 19.63 -16.39
CA THR A 3 27.67 20.50 -15.18
C THR A 3 26.40 20.43 -14.33
N GLY A 4 26.46 19.66 -13.23
CA GLY A 4 25.50 19.72 -12.13
C GLY A 4 25.43 18.45 -11.28
N SER A 5 26.52 18.10 -10.59
CA SER A 5 26.47 17.11 -9.49
C SER A 5 25.64 17.70 -8.35
N GLU A 6 24.55 17.04 -7.93
CA GLU A 6 23.71 17.42 -6.77
C GLU A 6 24.44 17.19 -5.43
N ALA A 7 25.67 17.65 -5.31
CA ALA A 7 26.41 17.65 -4.07
C ALA A 7 26.03 18.88 -3.23
N GLY A 8 25.15 18.66 -2.23
CA GLY A 8 25.03 19.51 -1.05
C GLY A 8 24.12 20.74 -1.19
N LYS A 9 22.80 20.54 -1.25
CA LYS A 9 21.87 21.61 -0.85
C LYS A 9 22.00 21.82 0.67
N PRO A 10 22.14 23.06 1.18
CA PRO A 10 22.16 23.33 2.62
C PRO A 10 20.97 22.67 3.32
N ALA A 11 21.14 22.18 4.54
CA ALA A 11 20.09 21.50 5.29
C ALA A 11 18.79 22.33 5.35
N GLU A 12 18.89 23.65 5.43
CA GLU A 12 17.74 24.58 5.36
C GLU A 12 16.96 24.44 4.06
N VAL A 13 17.61 24.35 2.90
CA VAL A 13 16.94 24.17 1.59
C VAL A 13 16.22 22.82 1.52
N VAL A 14 16.78 21.77 2.13
CA VAL A 14 16.13 20.44 2.22
C VAL A 14 14.93 20.45 3.16
N LEU A 15 14.94 21.27 4.21
CA LEU A 15 13.84 21.41 5.17
C LEU A 15 12.72 22.34 4.68
N GLU A 16 12.98 23.20 3.70
CA GLU A 16 11.95 24.04 3.06
C GLU A 16 11.06 23.24 2.09
N TRP A 17 11.61 22.25 1.39
CA TRP A 17 10.85 21.43 0.44
C TRP A 17 9.63 20.70 1.07
N PRO A 18 9.77 20.00 2.23
CA PRO A 18 8.64 19.38 2.90
C PRO A 18 7.50 20.33 3.28
N LYS A 19 7.79 21.61 3.48
CA LYS A 19 6.77 22.62 3.84
C LYS A 19 5.91 23.04 2.65
N GLN A 20 6.45 22.90 1.43
CA GLN A 20 5.77 23.29 0.18
C GLN A 20 5.11 22.09 -0.51
N ASP A 21 5.59 20.88 -0.23
CA ASP A 21 5.12 19.65 -0.84
C ASP A 21 3.83 19.12 -0.19
N LYS A 22 2.94 18.53 -1.01
CA LYS A 22 1.66 17.97 -0.60
C LYS A 22 1.74 16.45 -0.57
N LYS A 23 2.57 15.91 0.32
CA LYS A 23 2.75 14.45 0.48
C LYS A 23 1.46 13.80 0.98
N ARG A 24 1.20 12.59 0.50
CA ARG A 24 0.07 11.76 0.92
C ARG A 24 0.49 10.31 1.05
N MET A 25 0.00 9.63 2.08
CA MET A 25 0.12 8.17 2.18
C MET A 25 -0.79 7.52 1.12
N LEU A 26 -0.23 6.66 0.28
CA LEU A 26 -0.94 6.07 -0.86
C LEU A 26 -1.47 4.68 -0.51
N HIS A 27 -0.56 3.77 -0.19
CA HIS A 27 -0.91 2.39 0.12
C HIS A 27 0.16 1.70 0.96
N ALA A 28 -0.24 0.63 1.65
CA ALA A 28 0.69 -0.35 2.21
C ALA A 28 0.71 -1.59 1.31
N VAL A 29 1.92 -2.01 0.92
CA VAL A 29 2.14 -3.20 0.10
C VAL A 29 2.54 -4.36 0.99
N TYR A 30 1.84 -5.49 0.89
CA TYR A 30 2.22 -6.72 1.58
C TYR A 30 1.70 -7.95 0.84
N ARG A 31 2.27 -9.10 1.19
CA ARG A 31 2.03 -10.35 0.47
C ARG A 31 0.98 -11.20 1.16
N VAL A 32 0.21 -11.92 0.36
CA VAL A 32 -0.86 -12.81 0.82
C VAL A 32 -0.74 -14.18 0.16
N GLY A 33 -1.06 -15.23 0.90
CA GLY A 33 -0.99 -16.61 0.40
C GLY A 33 -2.20 -17.04 -0.44
N ASP A 34 -3.35 -16.39 -0.22
CA ASP A 34 -4.58 -16.62 -0.95
C ASP A 34 -5.28 -15.28 -1.18
N LEU A 35 -5.26 -14.82 -2.43
CA LEU A 35 -5.75 -13.50 -2.81
C LEU A 35 -7.27 -13.39 -2.66
N ASP A 36 -8.00 -14.37 -3.16
CA ASP A 36 -9.46 -14.30 -3.19
C ASP A 36 -10.05 -14.48 -1.79
N ARG A 37 -9.44 -15.34 -0.96
CA ARG A 37 -9.80 -15.44 0.47
C ARG A 37 -9.57 -14.12 1.20
N THR A 38 -8.45 -13.44 0.92
CA THR A 38 -8.15 -12.15 1.58
C THR A 38 -9.08 -11.05 1.11
N ILE A 39 -9.34 -10.96 -0.20
CA ILE A 39 -10.32 -10.02 -0.76
C ILE A 39 -11.69 -10.23 -0.10
N LYS A 40 -12.17 -11.48 -0.06
CA LYS A 40 -13.46 -11.82 0.54
C LYS A 40 -13.52 -11.39 2.01
N CYS A 41 -12.50 -11.71 2.79
CA CYS A 41 -12.40 -11.29 4.19
C CYS A 41 -12.51 -9.76 4.33
N TYR A 42 -11.79 -9.00 3.50
CA TYR A 42 -11.78 -7.55 3.63
C TYR A 42 -13.06 -6.89 3.15
N THR A 43 -13.71 -7.44 2.13
CA THR A 43 -14.99 -6.92 1.66
C THR A 43 -16.15 -7.30 2.58
N GLU A 44 -16.19 -8.54 3.07
CA GLU A 44 -17.30 -9.04 3.89
C GLU A 44 -17.16 -8.68 5.37
N CYS A 45 -15.96 -8.81 5.95
CA CYS A 45 -15.77 -8.56 7.39
C CYS A 45 -15.45 -7.09 7.70
N PHE A 46 -14.71 -6.40 6.83
CA PHE A 46 -14.27 -5.03 7.06
C PHE A 46 -14.99 -3.98 6.21
N GLY A 47 -15.89 -4.40 5.31
CA GLY A 47 -16.63 -3.48 4.45
C GLY A 47 -15.78 -2.72 3.43
N MET A 48 -14.56 -3.19 3.14
CA MET A 48 -13.72 -2.58 2.12
C MET A 48 -14.25 -2.84 0.71
N LYS A 49 -13.81 -2.03 -0.25
CA LYS A 49 -14.11 -2.20 -1.67
C LYS A 49 -12.87 -2.69 -2.40
N LEU A 50 -13.04 -3.65 -3.30
CA LEU A 50 -12.02 -3.98 -4.30
C LEU A 50 -11.97 -2.84 -5.33
N LEU A 51 -10.91 -2.04 -5.28
CA LEU A 51 -10.74 -0.86 -6.13
C LEU A 51 -10.18 -1.25 -7.50
N ARG A 52 -9.18 -2.13 -7.50
CA ARG A 52 -8.48 -2.56 -8.71
C ARG A 52 -7.85 -3.93 -8.48
N LYS A 53 -7.92 -4.80 -9.49
CA LYS A 53 -7.19 -6.09 -9.53
C LYS A 53 -6.36 -6.11 -10.81
N ARG A 54 -5.07 -6.42 -10.70
CA ARG A 54 -4.16 -6.48 -11.84
C ARG A 54 -3.38 -7.78 -11.77
N ASP A 55 -3.49 -8.59 -12.81
CA ASP A 55 -2.70 -9.79 -12.96
C ASP A 55 -1.46 -9.50 -13.82
N VAL A 56 -0.31 -10.04 -13.42
CA VAL A 56 0.97 -9.90 -14.14
C VAL A 56 1.59 -11.30 -14.32
N PRO A 57 1.09 -12.09 -15.30
CA PRO A 57 1.53 -13.47 -15.49
C PRO A 57 3.01 -13.61 -15.83
N GLU A 58 3.58 -12.62 -16.54
CA GLU A 58 5.00 -12.57 -16.92
C GLU A 58 5.93 -12.59 -15.70
N GLU A 59 5.49 -11.96 -14.61
CA GLU A 59 6.21 -11.87 -13.34
C GLU A 59 5.63 -12.80 -12.25
N LYS A 60 4.62 -13.62 -12.60
CA LYS A 60 3.97 -14.61 -11.73
C LYS A 60 3.37 -14.04 -10.43
N TYR A 61 2.71 -12.89 -10.52
CA TYR A 61 1.94 -12.34 -9.41
C TYR A 61 0.65 -11.66 -9.82
N THR A 62 -0.26 -11.52 -8.87
CA THR A 62 -1.49 -10.72 -9.00
C THR A 62 -1.53 -9.70 -7.86
N ASN A 63 -1.84 -8.44 -8.18
CA ASN A 63 -2.11 -7.39 -7.19
C ASN A 63 -3.61 -7.11 -7.05
N ALA A 64 -4.06 -6.83 -5.83
CA ALA A 64 -5.39 -6.31 -5.55
C ALA A 64 -5.31 -5.11 -4.61
N PHE A 65 -6.02 -4.04 -4.95
CA PHE A 65 -6.10 -2.80 -4.18
C PHE A 65 -7.44 -2.75 -3.47
N LEU A 66 -7.43 -2.62 -2.16
CA LEU A 66 -8.63 -2.53 -1.33
C LEU A 66 -8.60 -1.29 -0.44
N GLY A 67 -9.76 -0.68 -0.22
CA GLY A 67 -9.88 0.46 0.67
C GLY A 67 -11.33 0.92 0.82
N PHE A 68 -11.52 2.05 1.50
CA PHE A 68 -12.86 2.60 1.76
C PHE A 68 -13.32 3.62 0.70
N GLY A 69 -12.45 4.00 -0.23
CA GLY A 69 -12.73 4.95 -1.29
C GLY A 69 -11.67 4.91 -2.41
N PRO A 70 -11.78 5.77 -3.43
CA PRO A 70 -10.87 5.76 -4.59
C PRO A 70 -9.42 6.11 -4.21
N GLU A 71 -8.46 5.49 -4.91
CA GLU A 71 -7.00 5.58 -4.64
C GLU A 71 -6.43 7.01 -4.74
N ASP A 72 -7.13 7.92 -5.43
CA ASP A 72 -6.73 9.32 -5.64
C ASP A 72 -6.82 10.17 -4.35
N SER A 73 -7.71 9.78 -3.44
CA SER A 73 -8.09 10.54 -2.25
C SER A 73 -7.99 9.72 -0.96
N ASN A 74 -7.86 8.39 -1.05
CA ASN A 74 -7.83 7.48 0.10
C ASN A 74 -6.52 6.68 0.16
N PHE A 75 -6.24 6.16 1.37
CA PHE A 75 -5.23 5.14 1.57
C PHE A 75 -5.80 3.76 1.19
N ALA A 76 -4.97 2.92 0.56
CA ALA A 76 -5.36 1.57 0.16
C ALA A 76 -4.39 0.49 0.69
N LEU A 77 -4.86 -0.75 0.71
CA LEU A 77 -4.04 -1.94 0.91
C LEU A 77 -3.76 -2.55 -0.46
N GLU A 78 -2.49 -2.67 -0.82
CA GLU A 78 -2.03 -3.38 -2.01
C GLU A 78 -1.60 -4.78 -1.60
N LEU A 79 -2.45 -5.75 -1.92
CA LEU A 79 -2.19 -7.17 -1.73
C LEU A 79 -1.40 -7.70 -2.92
N THR A 80 -0.29 -8.37 -2.68
CA THR A 80 0.46 -9.10 -3.71
C THR A 80 0.38 -10.60 -3.46
N TYR A 81 -0.16 -11.33 -4.42
CA TYR A 81 -0.14 -12.79 -4.44
C TYR A 81 0.89 -13.28 -5.44
N ASN A 82 1.92 -13.99 -4.96
CA ASN A 82 2.87 -14.69 -5.84
C ASN A 82 2.36 -16.09 -6.12
N TYR A 83 2.41 -16.52 -7.38
CA TYR A 83 1.84 -17.80 -7.77
C TYR A 83 2.50 -18.97 -7.04
N GLY A 84 1.68 -19.79 -6.38
CA GLY A 84 2.14 -20.98 -5.67
C GLY A 84 2.84 -20.72 -4.33
N VAL A 85 2.83 -19.47 -3.84
CA VAL A 85 3.32 -19.14 -2.50
C VAL A 85 2.14 -18.88 -1.58
N ASP A 86 1.91 -19.78 -0.63
CA ASP A 86 0.73 -19.80 0.24
C ASP A 86 0.97 -19.25 1.65
N LYS A 87 2.22 -18.97 2.01
CA LYS A 87 2.61 -18.49 3.35
C LYS A 87 3.80 -17.54 3.31
N TYR A 88 3.78 -16.60 4.25
CA TYR A 88 4.87 -15.66 4.48
C TYR A 88 5.13 -15.58 5.99
N ASP A 89 6.38 -15.33 6.36
CA ASP A 89 6.72 -14.93 7.72
C ASP A 89 6.41 -13.44 7.88
N ILE A 90 5.62 -13.09 8.89
CA ILE A 90 5.29 -11.70 9.25
C ILE A 90 6.49 -11.05 9.96
N GLY A 91 7.31 -11.85 10.64
CA GLY A 91 8.36 -11.37 11.52
C GLY A 91 7.82 -10.71 12.80
N ALA A 92 8.73 -10.19 13.62
CA ALA A 92 8.40 -9.63 14.94
C ALA A 92 8.26 -8.08 14.96
N GLY A 93 8.54 -7.40 13.84
CA GLY A 93 8.54 -5.94 13.77
C GLY A 93 7.24 -5.33 13.25
N PHE A 94 6.39 -6.11 12.57
CA PHE A 94 5.11 -5.62 12.09
C PHE A 94 4.11 -5.56 13.25
N GLY A 95 3.49 -4.39 13.43
CA GLY A 95 2.46 -4.15 14.45
C GLY A 95 1.07 -4.57 13.97
N HIS A 96 0.35 -3.63 13.34
CA HIS A 96 -0.99 -3.84 12.82
C HIS A 96 -1.37 -2.78 11.80
N PHE A 97 -2.45 -3.04 11.05
CA PHE A 97 -3.25 -2.01 10.40
C PHE A 97 -4.46 -1.70 11.28
N ALA A 98 -4.94 -0.45 11.24
CA ALA A 98 -6.08 0.00 12.02
C ALA A 98 -7.21 0.46 11.11
N ILE A 99 -8.45 0.14 11.51
CA ILE A 99 -9.67 0.62 10.88
C ILE A 99 -10.46 1.34 11.96
N ALA A 100 -10.75 2.62 11.74
CA ALA A 100 -11.66 3.35 12.60
C ALA A 100 -13.10 3.15 12.10
N HIS A 101 -14.02 2.92 13.02
CA HIS A 101 -15.45 2.84 12.76
C HIS A 101 -16.19 3.57 13.89
N GLU A 102 -17.30 4.24 13.59
CA GLU A 102 -18.04 5.04 14.58
C GLU A 102 -18.64 4.18 15.69
N ASP A 103 -18.99 2.94 15.37
CA ASP A 103 -19.56 1.96 16.30
C ASP A 103 -18.76 0.67 16.29
N VAL A 104 -17.90 0.49 17.29
CA VAL A 104 -17.11 -0.73 17.48
C VAL A 104 -17.81 -1.56 18.56
N CYS A 105 -18.76 -2.38 18.12
CA CYS A 105 -19.50 -3.31 18.96
C CYS A 105 -18.67 -4.51 19.41
#